data_AF-A0A931NDW2-F1
#
_entry.id   AF-A0A931NDW2-F1
#
_cell.length_a   1.000
_cell.length_b   1.000
_cell.length_c   1.000
_cell.angle_alpha   90.00
_cell.angle_beta   90.00
_cell.angle_gamma   90.00
#
_symmetry.space_group_name_H-M   'P 1'
#
loop_
_entity.id
_entity.type
_entity.pdbx_description
1 polymer ?
#
loop_
_entity_poly.entity_id
_entity_poly.type
_entity_poly.pdbx_seq_one_letter_code
_entity_poly.pdbx_strand_id
1 'polypeptide(L)'
;MNFVDLPLRRAPGLAKRRSRRLRKKLRIAEFQEMGFEWSATLASSATAEQEEALLDALIALLEPLGLGMGGGVGGAFVSRYPSGSVSAEERAQIEAWLRGQPLLTAVDVGPLHDLWYD
;
A
#
# COMPACT_ATOMS: atom_id res chain seq x y z
N MET A 1 -32.41 -15.57 -51.73
CA MET A 1 -30.98 -15.90 -51.59
C MET A 1 -30.17 -14.62 -51.63
N ASN A 2 -29.52 -14.28 -50.51
CA ASN A 2 -28.09 -13.94 -50.42
C ASN A 2 -27.77 -12.82 -49.43
N PHE A 3 -27.22 -13.30 -48.30
CA PHE A 3 -26.06 -12.79 -47.58
C PHE A 3 -26.02 -11.31 -47.22
N VAL A 4 -26.52 -11.08 -46.01
CA VAL A 4 -26.04 -10.11 -45.02
C VAL A 4 -24.52 -9.99 -45.06
N ASP A 5 -24.03 -8.77 -45.27
CA ASP A 5 -22.67 -8.39 -44.90
C ASP A 5 -22.76 -7.13 -44.03
N LEU A 6 -22.99 -7.38 -42.74
CA LEU A 6 -22.95 -6.38 -41.69
C LEU A 6 -21.49 -6.25 -41.25
N PRO A 7 -20.85 -5.07 -41.28
CA PRO A 7 -19.48 -4.94 -40.80
C PRO A 7 -19.44 -5.33 -39.32
N LEU A 8 -18.59 -6.31 -39.01
CA LEU A 8 -18.32 -6.80 -37.66
C LEU A 8 -18.04 -5.62 -36.73
N ARG A 9 -19.04 -5.28 -35.91
CA ARG A 9 -18.88 -4.38 -34.76
C ARG A 9 -17.77 -4.98 -33.89
N ARG A 10 -16.62 -4.30 -33.76
CA ARG A 10 -15.62 -4.67 -32.75
C ARG A 10 -16.32 -4.60 -31.39
N ALA A 11 -16.35 -5.72 -30.68
CA ALA A 11 -16.95 -5.80 -29.35
C ALA A 11 -16.29 -4.76 -28.42
N PRO A 12 -17.09 -3.99 -27.65
CA PRO A 12 -16.53 -3.08 -26.65
C PRO A 12 -15.93 -3.91 -25.50
N GLY A 13 -14.71 -3.54 -25.10
CA GLY A 13 -14.24 -3.78 -23.73
C GLY A 13 -13.84 -5.21 -23.34
N LEU A 14 -13.29 -6.04 -24.23
CA LEU A 14 -12.52 -7.19 -23.72
C LEU A 14 -11.24 -6.63 -23.08
N ALA A 15 -11.20 -6.58 -21.74
CA ALA A 15 -9.96 -6.36 -21.01
C ALA A 15 -8.88 -7.24 -21.66
N LYS A 16 -7.91 -6.62 -22.36
CA LYS A 16 -6.93 -7.36 -23.16
C LYS A 16 -6.26 -8.35 -22.22
N ARG A 17 -6.51 -9.66 -22.38
CA ARG A 17 -5.83 -10.71 -21.60
C ARG A 17 -4.33 -10.61 -21.88
N ARG A 18 -3.61 -9.95 -20.99
CA ARG A 18 -2.15 -9.77 -21.07
C ARG A 18 -1.48 -11.09 -20.73
N SER A 19 -0.42 -11.48 -21.45
CA SER A 19 0.37 -12.68 -21.13
C SER A 19 1.03 -12.54 -19.76
N ARG A 20 1.41 -13.66 -19.11
CA ARG A 20 2.10 -13.63 -17.81
C ARG A 20 3.36 -12.75 -17.83
N ARG A 21 4.15 -12.83 -18.91
CA ARG A 21 5.34 -11.97 -19.11
C ARG A 21 4.95 -10.48 -19.17
N LEU A 22 3.88 -10.13 -19.86
CA LEU A 22 3.40 -8.75 -19.95
C LEU A 22 2.81 -8.25 -18.63
N ARG A 23 2.09 -9.10 -17.88
CA ARG A 23 1.59 -8.76 -16.53
C ARG A 23 2.72 -8.51 -15.55
N LYS A 24 3.79 -9.31 -15.60
CA LYS A 24 5.02 -9.07 -14.84
C LYS A 24 5.69 -7.75 -15.23
N LYS A 25 5.86 -7.51 -16.53
CA LYS A 25 6.47 -6.27 -17.06
C LYS A 25 5.71 -5.03 -16.61
N LEU A 26 4.39 -5.14 -16.53
CA LEU A 26 3.50 -4.05 -16.14
C LEU A 26 3.10 -4.11 -14.66
N ARG A 27 3.64 -4.98 -13.79
CA ARG A 27 3.29 -5.02 -12.35
C ARG A 27 1.77 -5.03 -12.06
N ILE A 28 1.01 -5.83 -12.80
CA ILE A 28 -0.45 -5.95 -12.65
C ILE A 28 -0.86 -7.39 -12.33
N ALA A 29 -2.14 -7.56 -11.92
CA ALA A 29 -2.72 -8.83 -11.52
C ALA A 29 -1.86 -9.51 -10.44
N GLU A 30 -1.31 -10.69 -10.69
CA GLU A 30 -0.50 -11.43 -9.71
C GLU A 30 0.86 -10.76 -9.36
N PHE A 31 1.17 -9.62 -9.98
CA PHE A 31 2.39 -8.85 -9.74
C PHE A 31 2.11 -7.45 -9.16
N GLN A 32 0.88 -7.18 -8.72
CA GLN A 32 0.57 -5.98 -7.94
C GLN A 32 1.18 -6.10 -6.55
N GLU A 33 1.68 -4.98 -6.05
CA GLU A 33 2.26 -4.86 -4.72
C GLU A 33 1.45 -3.79 -3.99
N MET A 34 0.68 -4.24 -3.00
CA MET A 34 -0.20 -3.37 -2.23
C MET A 34 0.55 -2.80 -1.03
N GLY A 35 0.40 -1.50 -0.80
CA GLY A 35 0.85 -0.82 0.41
C GLY A 35 -0.19 0.19 0.87
N PHE A 36 0.15 0.96 1.88
CA PHE A 36 -0.71 2.04 2.37
C PHE A 36 0.13 3.16 2.96
N GLU A 37 -0.47 4.33 3.07
CA GLU A 37 0.12 5.49 3.74
C GLU A 37 -0.60 5.75 5.06
N TRP A 38 0.12 6.34 6.00
CA TRP A 38 -0.45 6.86 7.23
C TRP A 38 0.13 8.24 7.52
N SER A 39 -0.63 9.02 8.28
CA SER A 39 -0.20 10.31 8.80
C SER A 39 -0.73 10.52 10.21
N ALA A 40 -0.04 11.37 10.97
CA ALA A 40 -0.45 11.73 12.32
C ALA A 40 0.10 13.11 12.69
N THR A 41 -0.57 13.74 13.65
CA THR A 41 -0.04 14.94 14.32
C THR A 41 0.74 14.51 15.55
N LEU A 42 2.02 14.87 15.56
CA LEU A 42 2.89 14.64 16.70
C LEU A 42 2.56 15.61 17.84
N ALA A 43 2.62 15.11 19.08
CA ALA A 43 2.47 15.95 20.27
C ALA A 43 3.51 17.09 20.28
N SER A 44 3.05 18.33 20.53
CA SER A 44 3.93 19.52 20.54
C SER A 44 5.01 19.50 21.63
N SER A 45 4.87 18.63 22.62
CA SER A 45 5.84 18.41 23.69
C SER A 45 6.80 17.25 23.43
N ALA A 46 6.70 16.59 22.26
CA ALA A 46 7.59 15.47 21.92
C ALA A 46 9.03 15.98 21.78
N THR A 47 9.98 15.24 22.34
CA THR A 47 11.41 15.49 22.12
C THR A 47 11.91 14.68 20.94
N ALA A 48 13.05 15.09 20.36
CA ALA A 48 13.67 14.37 19.25
C ALA A 48 13.97 12.90 19.62
N GLU A 49 14.38 12.63 20.86
CA GLU A 49 14.64 11.27 21.34
C GLU A 49 13.35 10.44 21.43
N GLN A 50 12.21 11.06 21.75
CA GLN A 50 10.91 10.38 21.77
C GLN A 50 10.42 10.07 20.35
N GLU A 51 10.66 10.97 19.41
CA GLU A 51 10.39 10.76 17.99
C GLU A 51 11.21 9.60 17.42
N GLU A 52 12.52 9.57 17.68
CA GLU A 52 13.41 8.49 17.27
C GLU A 52 12.99 7.16 17.88
N ALA A 53 12.71 7.11 19.19
CA ALA A 53 12.24 5.90 19.86
C ALA A 53 10.89 5.38 19.30
N LEU A 54 10.00 6.29 18.89
CA LEU A 54 8.74 5.93 18.26
C LEU A 54 8.95 5.30 16.88
N LEU A 55 9.87 5.84 16.07
CA LEU A 55 10.23 5.27 14.77
C LEU A 55 10.91 3.89 14.93
N ASP A 56 11.84 3.75 15.87
CA ASP A 56 12.50 2.48 16.15
C ASP A 56 11.49 1.41 16.56
N ALA A 57 10.52 1.78 17.41
CA ALA A 57 9.44 0.87 17.82
C ALA A 57 8.53 0.48 16.64
N LEU A 58 8.25 1.40 15.72
CA LEU A 58 7.49 1.10 14.50
C LEU A 58 8.27 0.17 13.57
N ILE A 59 9.57 0.40 13.37
CA ILE A 59 10.43 -0.48 12.58
C ILE A 59 10.46 -1.89 13.18
N ALA A 60 10.63 -2.00 14.51
CA ALA A 60 10.61 -3.28 15.21
C ALA A 60 9.27 -4.03 15.11
N LEU A 61 8.14 -3.32 14.95
CA LEU A 61 6.83 -3.92 14.66
C LEU A 61 6.75 -4.45 13.22
N LEU A 62 7.31 -3.73 12.25
CA LEU A 62 7.20 -4.04 10.82
C LEU A 62 8.14 -5.17 10.37
N GLU A 63 9.36 -5.22 10.91
CA GLU A 63 10.38 -6.21 10.55
C GLU A 63 9.93 -7.68 10.63
N PRO A 64 9.32 -8.18 11.73
CA PRO A 64 8.89 -9.57 11.80
C PRO A 64 7.72 -9.89 10.85
N LEU A 65 7.00 -8.87 10.38
CA LEU A 65 5.95 -9.00 9.36
C LEU A 65 6.54 -8.99 7.93
N GLY A 66 7.86 -8.77 7.78
CA GLY A 66 8.52 -8.58 6.48
C GLY A 66 8.09 -7.29 5.79
N LEU A 67 7.70 -6.28 6.58
CA LEU A 67 7.28 -4.98 6.10
C LEU A 67 8.38 -3.94 6.35
N GLY A 68 8.36 -2.87 5.56
CA GLY A 68 9.22 -1.72 5.73
C GLY A 68 8.44 -0.44 5.51
N MET A 69 9.04 0.69 5.91
CA MET A 69 8.45 2.01 5.75
C MET A 69 9.43 3.00 5.15
N GLY A 70 8.91 4.03 4.49
CA GLY A 70 9.66 5.22 4.13
C GLY A 70 8.86 6.47 4.48
N GLY A 71 9.50 7.42 5.17
CA GLY A 71 8.85 8.59 5.74
C GLY A 71 9.42 8.91 7.12
N GLY A 72 8.60 9.50 7.99
CA GLY A 72 8.99 9.90 9.35
C GLY A 72 7.83 9.88 10.34
N VAL A 73 8.03 10.51 11.50
CA VAL A 73 7.15 10.35 12.68
C VAL A 73 5.75 10.93 12.45
N GLY A 74 5.61 11.90 11.54
CA GLY A 74 4.32 12.49 11.15
C GLY A 74 3.58 11.76 10.02
N GLY A 75 4.20 10.72 9.45
CA GLY A 75 3.61 9.94 8.38
C GLY A 75 4.62 9.23 7.49
N ALA A 76 4.22 8.09 6.96
CA ALA A 76 5.04 7.26 6.10
C ALA A 76 4.19 6.37 5.19
N PHE A 77 4.81 5.88 4.13
CA PHE A 77 4.28 4.75 3.38
C PHE A 77 4.81 3.44 3.98
N VAL A 78 3.96 2.42 3.99
CA VAL A 78 4.30 1.06 4.42
C VAL A 78 4.12 0.09 3.26
N SER A 79 5.12 -0.76 3.05
CA SER A 79 5.15 -1.73 1.96
C SER A 79 5.84 -3.03 2.39
N ARG A 80 5.66 -4.10 1.62
CA ARG A 80 6.37 -5.37 1.86
C ARG A 80 7.77 -5.33 1.24
N TYR A 81 8.78 -5.77 1.99
CA TYR A 81 10.17 -5.82 1.53
C TYR A 81 10.69 -7.26 1.48
N PRO A 82 11.39 -7.70 0.41
CA PRO A 82 11.77 -6.93 -0.78
C PRO A 82 10.68 -6.84 -1.86
N SER A 83 9.60 -7.63 -1.78
CA SER A 83 8.48 -7.57 -2.72
C SER A 83 7.24 -8.28 -2.18
N GLY A 84 6.06 -7.87 -2.63
CA GLY A 84 4.77 -8.45 -2.29
C GLY A 84 3.79 -7.40 -1.78
N SER A 85 2.71 -7.85 -1.16
CA SER A 85 1.62 -6.98 -0.70
C SER A 85 1.49 -7.01 0.81
N VAL A 86 1.16 -5.87 1.39
CA VAL A 86 0.62 -5.77 2.75
C VAL A 86 -0.78 -6.39 2.76
N SER A 87 -1.08 -7.23 3.74
CA SER A 87 -2.42 -7.81 3.91
C SER A 87 -3.36 -6.84 4.63
N ALA A 88 -4.68 -7.05 4.50
CA ALA A 88 -5.66 -6.25 5.23
C ALA A 88 -5.52 -6.41 6.76
N GLU A 89 -5.13 -7.60 7.22
CA GLU A 89 -4.89 -7.89 8.65
C GLU A 89 -3.67 -7.16 9.18
N GLU A 90 -2.56 -7.16 8.41
CA GLU A 90 -1.34 -6.43 8.76
C GLU A 90 -1.58 -4.93 8.79
N ARG A 91 -2.30 -4.38 7.80
CA ARG A 91 -2.71 -2.98 7.81
C ARG A 91 -3.49 -2.65 9.08
N ALA A 92 -4.48 -3.47 9.44
CA ALA A 92 -5.31 -3.25 10.63
C ALA A 92 -4.49 -3.36 11.93
N GLN A 93 -3.53 -4.27 12.01
CA GLN A 93 -2.60 -4.39 13.13
C GLN A 93 -1.76 -3.12 13.31
N ILE A 94 -1.22 -2.57 12.21
CA ILE A 94 -0.40 -1.36 12.25
C ILE A 94 -1.27 -0.14 12.61
N GLU A 95 -2.48 -0.03 12.06
CA GLU A 95 -3.44 1.01 12.42
C GLU A 95 -3.78 1.00 13.90
N ALA A 96 -4.04 -0.18 14.47
CA ALA A 96 -4.30 -0.33 15.90
C ALA A 96 -3.09 0.08 16.75
N TRP A 97 -1.88 -0.28 16.34
CA TRP A 97 -0.65 0.11 17.03
C TRP A 97 -0.42 1.62 16.99
N LEU A 98 -0.57 2.26 15.82
CA LEU A 98 -0.40 3.72 15.66
C LEU A 98 -1.38 4.50 16.52
N ARG A 99 -2.65 4.09 16.56
CA ARG A 99 -3.67 4.71 17.41
C ARG A 99 -3.45 4.50 18.91
N GLY A 100 -2.64 3.52 19.30
CA GLY A 100 -2.24 3.28 20.68
C GLY A 100 -1.10 4.16 21.17
N GLN A 101 -0.43 4.90 20.28
CA GLN A 101 0.76 5.67 20.64
C GLN A 101 0.37 7.01 21.30
N PRO A 102 0.84 7.30 22.52
CA PRO A 102 0.48 8.53 23.23
C PRO A 102 1.06 9.79 22.59
N LEU A 103 2.13 9.65 21.80
CA LEU A 103 2.77 10.76 21.09
C LEU A 103 2.02 11.17 19.81
N LEU A 104 1.12 10.31 19.32
CA LEU A 104 0.41 10.52 18.05
C LEU A 104 -1.04 10.93 18.32
N THR A 105 -1.49 11.95 17.61
CA THR A 105 -2.87 12.41 17.58
C THR A 105 -3.33 12.53 16.14
N ALA A 106 -4.65 12.56 15.90
CA ALA A 106 -5.21 12.64 14.54
C ALA A 106 -4.61 11.60 13.57
N VAL A 107 -4.44 10.36 14.04
CA VAL A 107 -3.89 9.26 13.23
C VAL A 107 -4.87 8.91 12.11
N ASP A 108 -4.43 9.09 10.88
CA ASP A 108 -5.11 8.66 9.67
C ASP A 108 -4.31 7.55 8.98
N VAL A 109 -5.02 6.50 8.54
CA VAL A 109 -4.42 5.35 7.87
C VAL A 109 -5.22 5.07 6.61
N GLY A 110 -4.59 5.32 5.46
CA GLY A 110 -5.20 5.14 4.14
C GLY A 110 -5.54 3.69 3.83
N PRO A 111 -6.37 3.44 2.80
CA PRO A 111 -6.65 2.09 2.32
C PRO A 111 -5.40 1.46 1.66
N LEU A 112 -5.46 0.15 1.44
CA LEU A 112 -4.48 -0.51 0.59
C LEU A 112 -4.64 -0.03 -0.86
N HIS A 113 -3.55 0.41 -1.49
CA HIS A 113 -3.50 0.82 -2.88
C HIS A 113 -2.27 0.22 -3.60
N ASP A 114 -2.28 0.28 -4.93
CA ASP A 114 -1.22 -0.29 -5.77
C ASP A 114 -0.03 0.67 -5.85
N LEU A 115 1.10 0.27 -5.29
CA LEU A 115 2.31 1.11 -5.19
C LEU A 115 2.94 1.47 -6.55
N TRP A 116 2.49 0.86 -7.65
CA TRP A 116 3.07 1.10 -8.99
C TRP A 116 2.30 2.12 -9.83
N TYR A 117 1.04 2.39 -9.51
CA TYR A 117 0.14 3.12 -10.40
C TYR A 117 -0.76 4.15 -9.72
N ASP A 118 -0.73 4.25 -8.40
CA ASP A 118 -1.43 5.31 -7.65
C ASP A 118 -0.79 6.69 -7.87
#